data_AF-A0A1B9QWG0-F1
#
_entry.id   AF-A0A1B9QWG0-F1
#
_cell.length_a   1.000
_cell.length_b   1.000
_cell.length_c   1.000
_cell.angle_alpha   90.00
_cell.angle_beta   90.00
_cell.angle_gamma   90.00
#
_symmetry.space_group_name_H-M   'P 1'
#
loop_
_entity.id
_entity.type
_entity.pdbx_description
1 polymer ?
#
loop_
_entity_poly.entity_id
_entity_poly.type
_entity_poly.pdbx_seq_one_letter_code
_entity_poly.pdbx_strand_id
1 'polypeptide(L)' 'MDKELLARKLYVERVNALMGDSEINETVLTEMWESKASPADAAKAMLNEDNGFDGPAWLSRYLNRK' A
#
# COMPACT_ATOMS: atom_id res chain seq x y z
N MET A 1 -15.13 3.72 23.53
CA MET A 1 -14.60 3.17 22.27
C MET A 1 -13.11 3.45 22.28
N ASP A 2 -12.27 2.45 22.03
CA ASP A 2 -10.82 2.63 22.02
C ASP A 2 -10.40 3.51 20.82
N LYS A 3 -9.54 4.51 21.07
CA LYS A 3 -9.13 5.50 20.05
C LYS A 3 -8.35 4.85 18.93
N GLU A 4 -7.52 3.88 19.27
CA GLU A 4 -6.70 3.13 18.31
C GLU A 4 -7.57 2.26 17.41
N LEU A 5 -8.58 1.62 18.00
CA LEU A 5 -9.56 0.82 17.26
C LEU A 5 -10.37 1.69 16.29
N LEU A 6 -10.74 2.92 16.68
CA LEU A 6 -11.41 3.86 15.77
C LEU A 6 -10.47 4.30 14.64
N ALA A 7 -9.22 4.63 14.95
CA ALA A 7 -8.24 5.02 13.94
C ALA A 7 -8.01 3.90 12.92
N ARG A 8 -7.89 2.65 13.38
CA ARG A 8 -7.76 1.48 12.51
C ARG A 8 -8.98 1.31 11.61
N LYS A 9 -10.20 1.47 12.12
CA LYS A 9 -11.43 1.37 11.32
C LYS A 9 -11.50 2.42 10.23
N LEU A 10 -11.25 3.69 10.56
CA LEU A 10 -11.25 4.79 9.59
C LEU A 10 -10.16 4.60 8.53
N TYR A 11 -9.01 4.07 8.93
CA TYR A 11 -7.93 3.73 8.01
C TYR A 11 -8.39 2.68 6.99
N VAL A 12 -8.95 1.56 7.47
CA VAL A 12 -9.44 0.48 6.60
C VAL A 12 -10.57 0.95 5.70
N GLU A 13 -11.52 1.74 6.21
CA GLU A 13 -12.61 2.32 5.41
C GLU A 13 -12.05 3.21 4.28
N ARG A 14 -11.03 4.03 4.58
CA ARG A 14 -10.40 4.88 3.56
C ARG A 14 -9.66 4.06 2.50
N VAL A 15 -8.95 3.00 2.89
CA VAL A 15 -8.28 2.11 1.92
C VAL A 15 -9.31 1.40 1.04
N ASN A 16 -10.39 0.86 1.62
CA ASN A 16 -11.51 0.26 0.88
C ASN A 16 -12.08 1.22 -0.17
N ALA A 17 -12.36 2.45 0.24
CA ALA A 17 -12.88 3.47 -0.67
C ALA A 17 -11.92 3.83 -1.82
N LEU A 18 -10.61 3.64 -1.64
CA LEU A 18 -9.59 3.87 -2.66
C LEU A 18 -9.38 2.64 -3.57
N MET A 19 -9.57 1.43 -3.04
CA MET A 19 -9.47 0.17 -3.79
C MET A 19 -10.67 -0.08 -4.69
N GLY A 20 -11.85 0.46 -4.33
CA GLY A 20 -13.09 0.24 -5.08
C GLY A 20 -13.49 -1.23 -5.05
N ASP A 21 -13.61 -1.84 -6.23
CA ASP A 21 -13.95 -3.27 -6.38
C ASP A 21 -12.72 -4.20 -6.39
N SER A 22 -11.52 -3.65 -6.17
CA SER A 22 -10.27 -4.41 -6.14
C SER A 22 -10.13 -5.22 -4.85
N GLU A 23 -9.57 -6.43 -4.95
CA GLU A 23 -9.33 -7.28 -3.78
C GLU A 23 -8.31 -6.65 -2.83
N ILE A 24 -8.59 -6.74 -1.52
CA ILE A 24 -7.71 -6.21 -0.49
C ILE A 24 -6.83 -7.32 0.05
N ASN A 25 -5.52 -7.14 -0.10
CA ASN A 25 -4.53 -7.97 0.56
C ASN A 25 -4.41 -7.56 2.04
N GLU A 26 -5.06 -8.30 2.93
CA GLU A 26 -5.07 -8.06 4.39
C GLU A 26 -3.66 -8.06 5.01
N THR A 27 -2.72 -8.84 4.43
CA THR A 27 -1.33 -8.89 4.89
C THR A 27 -0.65 -7.55 4.66
N VAL A 28 -0.75 -7.02 3.44
CA VAL A 28 -0.23 -5.70 3.07
C VAL A 28 -0.95 -4.59 3.84
N LEU A 29 -2.27 -4.69 4.05
CA LEU A 29 -3.04 -3.70 4.81
C LEU A 29 -2.58 -3.58 6.27
N THR A 30 -2.15 -4.70 6.85
CA THR A 30 -1.64 -4.77 8.20
C THR A 30 -0.24 -4.19 8.28
N GLU A 31 0.67 -4.60 7.39
CA GLU A 31 2.01 -4.05 7.30
C GLU A 31 2.02 -2.53 7.08
N MET A 32 1.17 -2.02 6.18
CA MET A 32 1.07 -0.59 5.89
C MET A 32 0.52 0.22 7.07
N TRP A 33 -0.30 -0.39 7.91
CA TRP A 33 -0.77 0.24 9.14
C TRP A 33 0.28 0.25 10.24
N GLU A 34 0.98 -0.86 10.45
CA GLU A 34 2.05 -0.96 11.44
C GLU A 34 3.19 0.01 11.12
N SER A 35 3.49 0.20 9.83
CA SER A 35 4.45 1.19 9.34
C SER A 35 3.92 2.64 9.35
N LYS A 36 2.67 2.87 9.76
CA LYS A 36 1.99 4.18 9.78
C LYS A 36 1.96 4.87 8.41
N ALA A 37 1.93 4.09 7.33
CA ALA A 37 1.78 4.61 5.97
C ALA A 37 0.40 5.23 5.77
N SER A 38 0.25 6.13 4.80
CA SER A 38 -1.06 6.72 4.51
C SER A 38 -2.00 5.70 3.84
N PRO A 39 -3.34 5.85 3.97
CA PRO A 39 -4.29 4.99 3.25
C PRO A 39 -4.09 5.00 1.74
N ALA A 40 -3.62 6.11 1.16
CA ALA A 40 -3.34 6.23 -0.26
C ALA A 40 -2.12 5.42 -0.69
N ASP A 41 -1.07 5.39 0.14
CA ASP A 41 0.12 4.60 -0.14
C ASP A 41 -0.19 3.11 0.02
N ALA A 42 -1.02 2.73 0.99
CA ALA A 42 -1.48 1.35 1.15
C ALA A 42 -2.28 0.85 -0.05
N ALA A 43 -3.24 1.65 -0.53
CA ALA A 43 -4.01 1.30 -1.73
C ALA A 43 -3.09 1.19 -2.97
N LYS A 44 -2.13 2.12 -3.14
CA LYS A 44 -1.15 2.04 -4.23
C LYS A 44 -0.28 0.79 -4.12
N ALA A 45 0.20 0.44 -2.94
CA ALA A 45 1.04 -0.74 -2.73
C ALA A 45 0.29 -2.03 -3.14
N MET A 46 -0.99 -2.13 -2.80
CA MET A 46 -1.85 -3.26 -3.19
C MET A 46 -2.13 -3.29 -4.70
N LEU A 47 -2.40 -2.14 -5.32
CA LEU A 47 -2.64 -2.07 -6.77
C LEU A 47 -1.37 -2.26 -7.61
N ASN A 48 -0.19 -1.96 -7.04
CA ASN A 48 1.09 -2.04 -7.73
C ASN A 48 1.83 -3.36 -7.48
N GLU A 49 1.22 -4.38 -6.86
CA GLU A 49 1.85 -5.71 -6.75
C GLU A 49 2.27 -6.28 -8.12
N ASP A 50 1.67 -5.81 -9.22
CA ASP A 50 2.02 -6.20 -10.61
C ASP A 50 2.99 -5.25 -11.36
N ASN A 51 3.21 -4.02 -10.90
CA ASN A 51 4.01 -3.04 -11.65
C ASN A 51 5.40 -2.86 -11.04
N GLY A 52 6.34 -3.63 -11.60
CA GLY A 52 7.75 -3.64 -11.22
C GLY A 52 8.36 -2.24 -11.05
N PHE A 53 8.99 -2.05 -9.90
CA PHE A 53 9.97 -1.02 -9.58
C PHE A 53 9.89 0.28 -10.40
N ASP A 54 9.08 1.24 -9.96
CA ASP A 54 9.10 2.62 -10.48
C ASP A 54 10.27 3.40 -9.87
N GLY A 55 11.48 2.98 -10.20
CA GLY A 55 12.71 3.68 -9.84
C GLY A 55 13.26 4.51 -10.99
N PRO A 56 14.18 5.44 -10.71
CA PRO A 56 14.85 6.21 -11.75
C PRO A 56 15.45 5.29 -12.83
N ALA A 57 15.30 5.67 -14.10
CA ALA A 57 15.75 4.86 -15.24
C ALA A 57 17.24 4.45 -15.17
N TRP A 58 18.08 5.21 -14.45
CA TRP A 58 19.49 4.87 -14.24
C TRP A 58 19.67 3.61 -13.38
N LEU A 59 18.79 3.36 -12.42
CA LEU A 59 18.88 2.25 -11.49
C LEU A 59 18.51 0.93 -12.17
N SER A 60 17.46 0.94 -12.99
CA SER A 60 17.11 -0.21 -13.85
C SER A 60 18.24 -0.57 -14.81
N ARG A 61 18.96 0.42 -15.36
CA ARG A 61 20.16 0.19 -16.18
C ARG A 61 21.34 -0.36 -15.38
N TYR A 62 21.50 0.08 -14.13
CA TYR A 62 22.59 -0.35 -13.27
C TYR A 62 22.43 -1.81 -12.82
N LEU A 63 21.23 -2.19 -12.38
CA LEU A 63 20.92 -3.56 -11.94
C LEU A 63 20.97 -4.59 -13.07
N ASN A 64 20.73 -4.18 -14.32
CA ASN A 64 20.75 -5.05 -15.50
C ASN A 64 22.08 -5.03 -16.28
N ARG A 65 23.18 -4.51 -15.69
CA ARG A 65 24.50 -4.65 -16.31
C ARG A 65 24.97 -6.11 -16.18
N LYS A 66 25.00 -6.82 -17.32
CA LYS A 66 25.81 -8.03 -17.52
C LYS A 66 27.26 -7.66 -17.80
#